data_AF-A0A536EQC2-F1
#
_entry.id   AF-A0A536EQC2-F1
#
_cell.length_a   1.000
_cell.length_b   1.000
_cell.length_c   1.000
_cell.angle_alpha   90.00
_cell.angle_beta   90.00
_cell.angle_gamma   90.00
#
_symmetry.space_group_name_H-M   'P 1'
#
loop_
_entity.id
_entity.type
_entity.pdbx_description
1 polymer ?
#
loop_
_entity_poly.entity_id
_entity_poly.type
_entity_poly.pdbx_seq_one_letter_code
_entity_poly.pdbx_strand_id
1 'polypeptide(L)'
;MGGEIGAFPAPSPPAAESGEVPLLPGGTSVFDDLPAKAIVIAPLAPAIGDGLVVVRHNANGGTGVFLVRGGEVVETHLMDADGRESGEAAARRIKAWKDATVSASRMGPALVAVVPPLIHGSPAFADLRLDWIKWRELLADVRAQAGTYVIEVITPSGRGVTCIRDGEHIATYTQAHPDPGDSSLLDELAATGTGIVRVLRDPDSAELQPVEPAEDAGAEPATDAASDGSTPDAVADTPAHEAAGDQPRANEFTAPEASAQPQDDSNGHTELHGTPQEYLTTPHEYVAAPPLVDLDARAPDGSVMVSDVLPELKGLVRNRLHKSSMRLEILLEEAATWDRSVDSVVDDVRHASIRGVQQSTLDDIADQMRTVSGRRTDF
;
A
#
# COMPACT_ATOMS: atom_id res chain seq x y z
N MET A 1 22.60 17.82 45.90
CA MET A 1 23.12 17.93 44.53
C MET A 1 22.08 17.30 43.64
N GLY A 2 21.32 18.12 42.89
CA GLY A 2 20.27 17.66 41.98
C GLY A 2 20.89 17.21 40.67
N GLY A 3 20.54 16.01 40.21
CA GLY A 3 20.91 15.52 38.89
C GLY A 3 19.92 16.04 37.86
N GLU A 4 20.42 16.77 36.86
CA GLU A 4 19.67 17.10 35.65
C GLU A 4 19.30 15.81 34.91
N ILE A 5 18.00 15.60 34.78
CA ILE A 5 17.42 14.57 33.93
C ILE A 5 17.54 15.12 32.50
N GLY A 6 18.41 14.52 31.70
CA GLY A 6 18.64 14.92 30.31
C GLY A 6 17.31 14.98 29.57
N ALA A 7 17.01 16.13 28.97
CA ALA A 7 15.85 16.31 28.13
C ALA A 7 15.89 15.29 26.98
N PHE A 8 14.89 14.41 26.92
CA PHE A 8 14.64 13.59 25.75
C PHE A 8 14.47 14.51 24.54
N PRO A 9 15.13 14.24 23.39
CA PRO A 9 14.83 14.97 22.17
C PRO A 9 13.34 14.77 21.87
N ALA A 10 12.63 15.88 21.66
CA ALA A 10 11.26 15.84 21.20
C ALA A 10 11.19 14.99 19.92
N PRO A 11 10.15 14.16 19.73
CA PRO A 11 9.98 13.45 18.47
C PRO A 11 9.96 14.46 17.34
N SER A 12 10.82 14.26 16.34
CA SER A 12 10.78 15.03 15.11
C SER A 12 9.36 14.97 14.54
N PRO A 13 8.79 16.10 14.08
CA PRO A 13 7.52 16.05 13.37
C PRO A 13 7.66 15.11 12.16
N PRO A 14 6.60 14.38 11.77
CA PRO A 14 6.65 13.52 10.60
C PRO A 14 7.09 14.35 9.38
N ALA A 15 7.98 13.78 8.58
CA ALA A 15 8.47 14.40 7.36
C ALA A 15 7.28 14.87 6.53
N ALA A 16 7.36 16.13 6.08
CA ALA A 16 6.34 16.75 5.26
C ALA A 16 5.90 15.82 4.11
N GLU A 17 4.58 15.76 3.93
CA GLU A 17 3.84 14.95 2.96
C GLU A 17 4.61 14.78 1.65
N SER A 18 5.17 13.60 1.45
CA SER A 18 5.90 13.27 0.24
C SER A 18 4.97 13.45 -0.96
N GLY A 19 5.40 14.24 -1.96
CA GLY A 19 4.75 14.40 -3.28
C GLY A 19 4.66 13.10 -4.10
N GLU A 20 4.79 11.95 -3.43
CA GLU A 20 4.66 10.63 -4.02
C GLU A 20 3.21 10.38 -4.43
N VAL A 21 3.06 9.86 -5.64
CA VAL A 21 1.79 9.45 -6.20
C VAL A 21 1.30 8.22 -5.45
N PRO A 22 0.06 8.25 -4.92
CA PRO A 22 -0.50 7.07 -4.29
C PRO A 22 -0.68 5.94 -5.32
N LEU A 23 -0.69 4.70 -4.85
CA LEU A 23 -1.01 3.57 -5.72
C LEU A 23 -2.50 3.64 -6.09
N LEU A 24 -2.79 4.13 -7.30
CA LEU A 24 -4.14 4.25 -7.82
C LEU A 24 -4.69 2.88 -8.26
N PRO A 25 -5.98 2.60 -8.06
CA PRO A 25 -6.56 1.37 -8.55
C PRO A 25 -6.59 1.34 -10.08
N GLY A 26 -6.46 0.14 -10.63
CA GLY A 26 -6.73 -0.17 -12.02
C GLY A 26 -8.24 -0.16 -12.32
N GLY A 27 -8.57 -0.17 -13.60
CA GLY A 27 -9.93 -0.22 -14.08
C GLY A 27 -9.98 -0.64 -15.54
N THR A 28 -11.18 -0.69 -16.11
CA THR A 28 -11.32 -0.97 -17.54
C THR A 28 -10.76 0.20 -18.35
N SER A 29 -9.64 -0.02 -19.03
CA SER A 29 -9.04 1.02 -19.87
C SER A 29 -10.02 1.49 -20.95
N VAL A 30 -10.17 2.82 -21.03
CA VAL A 30 -10.85 3.50 -22.14
C VAL A 30 -9.80 3.81 -23.22
N PHE A 31 -8.63 4.26 -22.80
CA PHE A 31 -7.41 4.37 -23.61
C PHE A 31 -6.20 4.55 -22.68
N ASP A 32 -5.02 4.25 -23.20
CA ASP A 32 -3.76 4.35 -22.48
C ASP A 32 -2.73 5.17 -23.26
N ASP A 33 -1.93 5.94 -22.52
CA ASP A 33 -0.71 6.62 -22.96
C ASP A 33 -0.87 7.50 -24.21
N LEU A 34 -2.03 8.14 -24.36
CA LEU A 34 -2.26 9.09 -25.44
C LEU A 34 -1.55 10.43 -25.15
N PRO A 35 -0.95 11.09 -26.16
CA PRO A 35 -0.34 12.40 -25.95
C PRO A 35 -1.37 13.42 -25.44
N ALA A 36 -1.05 14.17 -24.38
CA ALA A 36 -1.98 15.12 -23.75
C ALA A 36 -2.52 16.18 -24.71
N LYS A 37 -1.72 16.61 -25.70
CA LYS A 37 -2.16 17.50 -26.78
C LYS A 37 -3.31 16.97 -27.63
N ALA A 38 -3.57 15.66 -27.59
CA ALA A 38 -4.63 15.01 -28.35
C ALA A 38 -5.97 14.98 -27.60
N ILE A 39 -6.00 15.33 -26.30
CA ILE A 39 -7.17 15.10 -25.44
C ILE A 39 -7.56 16.37 -24.69
N VAL A 40 -8.84 16.69 -24.76
CA VAL A 40 -9.47 17.66 -23.86
C VAL A 40 -10.25 16.86 -22.82
N ILE A 41 -9.91 17.04 -21.54
CA ILE A 41 -10.38 16.18 -20.45
C ILE A 41 -11.89 16.37 -20.17
N ALA A 42 -12.39 17.60 -20.17
CA ALA A 42 -13.80 17.85 -19.87
C ALA A 42 -14.77 17.22 -20.90
N PRO A 43 -14.54 17.32 -22.22
CA PRO A 43 -15.35 16.59 -23.23
C PRO A 43 -15.24 15.07 -23.15
N LEU A 44 -14.18 14.53 -22.54
CA LEU A 44 -13.98 13.10 -22.41
C LEU A 44 -14.74 12.50 -21.22
N ALA A 45 -14.97 13.28 -20.17
CA ALA A 45 -15.61 12.84 -18.94
C ALA A 45 -16.92 12.04 -19.18
N PRO A 46 -17.84 12.45 -20.08
CA PRO A 46 -19.06 11.68 -20.36
C PRO A 46 -18.81 10.28 -20.93
N ALA A 47 -17.74 10.07 -21.70
CA ALA A 47 -17.39 8.77 -22.26
C ALA A 47 -16.82 7.82 -21.19
N ILE A 48 -16.22 8.37 -20.14
CA ILE A 48 -15.70 7.60 -19.00
C ILE A 48 -16.86 7.16 -18.11
N GLY A 49 -17.78 8.08 -17.78
CA GLY A 49 -18.85 7.85 -16.80
C GLY A 49 -18.30 7.98 -15.38
N ASP A 50 -18.01 6.87 -14.72
CA ASP A 50 -17.31 6.84 -13.43
C ASP A 50 -15.89 6.30 -13.64
N GLY A 51 -14.87 7.01 -13.14
CA GLY A 51 -13.49 6.56 -13.30
C GLY A 51 -12.43 7.61 -13.02
N LEU A 52 -11.25 7.38 -13.60
CA LEU A 52 -10.06 8.20 -13.42
C LEU A 52 -9.46 8.58 -14.77
N VAL A 53 -8.94 9.80 -14.84
CA VAL A 53 -7.98 10.22 -15.89
C VAL A 53 -6.68 10.54 -15.19
N VAL A 54 -5.60 9.86 -15.61
CA VAL A 54 -4.25 10.10 -15.11
C VAL A 54 -3.45 10.75 -16.23
N VAL A 55 -2.83 11.89 -15.91
CA VAL A 55 -1.93 12.63 -16.80
C VAL A 55 -0.53 12.54 -16.22
N ARG A 56 0.44 12.04 -16.97
CA ARG A 56 1.84 11.95 -16.54
C ARG A 56 2.70 12.90 -17.34
N HIS A 57 3.43 13.78 -16.67
CA HIS A 57 4.38 14.68 -17.32
C HIS A 57 5.71 13.95 -17.53
N ASN A 58 6.08 13.75 -18.79
CA ASN A 58 7.22 12.92 -19.16
C ASN A 58 8.56 13.55 -18.72
N ALA A 59 8.62 14.87 -18.63
CA ALA A 59 9.86 15.60 -18.37
C ALA A 59 10.24 15.70 -16.89
N ASN A 60 9.27 15.71 -15.96
CA ASN A 60 9.55 15.91 -14.52
C ASN A 60 8.83 14.90 -13.60
N GLY A 61 8.16 13.89 -14.15
CA GLY A 61 7.48 12.85 -13.36
C GLY A 61 6.19 13.32 -12.65
N GLY A 62 5.78 14.58 -12.82
CA GLY A 62 4.55 15.09 -12.23
C GLY A 62 3.33 14.31 -12.70
N THR A 63 2.41 14.01 -11.80
CA THR A 63 1.20 13.25 -12.07
C THR A 63 -0.04 14.06 -11.72
N GLY A 64 -0.88 14.29 -12.73
CA GLY A 64 -2.22 14.85 -12.59
C GLY A 64 -3.26 13.73 -12.53
N VAL A 65 -4.25 13.86 -11.65
CA VAL A 65 -5.36 12.93 -11.50
C VAL A 65 -6.66 13.70 -11.57
N PHE A 66 -7.56 13.30 -12.47
CA PHE A 66 -8.93 13.81 -12.56
C PHE A 66 -9.88 12.69 -12.17
N LEU A 67 -10.68 12.94 -11.12
CA LEU A 67 -11.74 12.03 -10.71
C LEU A 67 -12.99 12.37 -11.52
N VAL A 68 -13.54 11.37 -12.20
CA VAL A 68 -14.76 11.51 -12.99
C VAL A 68 -15.89 10.74 -12.32
N ARG A 69 -17.02 11.40 -12.09
CA ARG A 69 -18.23 10.78 -11.52
C ARG A 69 -19.44 11.18 -12.36
N GLY A 70 -20.25 10.22 -12.77
CA GLY A 70 -21.45 10.47 -13.57
C GLY A 70 -21.20 11.21 -14.89
N GLY A 71 -19.98 11.16 -15.42
CA GLY A 71 -19.59 11.85 -16.65
C GLY A 71 -19.05 13.28 -16.45
N GLU A 72 -18.83 13.72 -15.22
CA GLU A 72 -18.28 15.04 -14.89
C GLU A 72 -16.99 14.92 -14.07
N VAL A 73 -16.06 15.85 -14.30
CA VAL A 73 -14.85 15.96 -13.47
C VAL A 73 -15.26 16.58 -12.13
N VAL A 74 -15.15 15.81 -11.06
CA VAL A 74 -15.55 16.25 -9.70
C VAL A 74 -14.36 16.70 -8.87
N GLU A 75 -13.18 16.11 -9.07
CA GLU A 75 -11.96 16.50 -8.38
C GLU A 75 -10.77 16.48 -9.34
N THR A 76 -9.78 17.32 -9.06
CA THR A 76 -8.52 17.36 -9.80
C THR A 76 -7.39 17.55 -8.82
N HIS A 77 -6.34 16.76 -8.97
CA HIS A 77 -5.17 16.78 -8.10
C HIS A 77 -3.91 16.72 -8.95
N LEU A 78 -2.87 17.43 -8.52
CA LEU A 78 -1.53 17.39 -9.06
C LEU A 78 -0.59 16.96 -7.93
N MET A 79 0.26 15.98 -8.22
CA MET A 79 1.33 15.51 -7.36
C MET A 79 2.64 15.63 -8.14
N ASP A 80 3.55 16.45 -7.65
CA ASP A 80 4.91 16.57 -8.19
C ASP A 80 5.92 16.87 -7.07
N ALA A 81 7.16 17.19 -7.45
CA ALA A 81 8.24 17.48 -6.51
C ALA A 81 7.95 18.72 -5.63
N ASP A 82 7.10 19.65 -6.08
CA ASP A 82 6.71 20.83 -5.29
C ASP A 82 5.62 20.49 -4.26
N GLY A 83 5.09 19.27 -4.29
CA GLY A 83 4.08 18.76 -3.38
C GLY A 83 2.75 18.44 -4.06
N ARG A 84 1.66 18.61 -3.31
CA ARG A 84 0.29 18.34 -3.77
C ARG A 84 -0.48 19.64 -3.98
N GLU A 85 -1.19 19.73 -5.10
CA GLU A 85 -2.08 20.85 -5.45
C GLU A 85 -3.43 20.30 -5.91
N SER A 86 -4.54 20.99 -5.61
CA SER A 86 -5.88 20.51 -5.95
C SER A 86 -6.75 21.56 -6.65
N GLY A 87 -7.85 21.09 -7.25
CA GLY A 87 -8.87 21.92 -7.90
C GLY A 87 -8.39 22.61 -9.18
N GLU A 88 -8.91 23.82 -9.42
CA GLU A 88 -8.67 24.55 -10.67
C GLU A 88 -7.19 24.96 -10.84
N ALA A 89 -6.46 25.15 -9.75
CA ALA A 89 -5.05 25.50 -9.81
C ALA A 89 -4.20 24.35 -10.37
N ALA A 90 -4.41 23.14 -9.85
CA ALA A 90 -3.86 21.90 -10.41
C ALA A 90 -4.30 21.71 -11.88
N ALA A 91 -5.58 21.90 -12.19
CA ALA A 91 -6.10 21.75 -13.55
C ALA A 91 -5.41 22.69 -14.55
N ARG A 92 -5.17 23.96 -14.18
CA ARG A 92 -4.44 24.92 -15.02
C ARG A 92 -2.98 24.49 -15.24
N ARG A 93 -2.32 24.01 -14.20
CA ARG A 93 -0.91 23.61 -14.25
C ARG A 93 -0.73 22.35 -15.11
N ILE A 94 -1.60 21.35 -14.96
CA ILE A 94 -1.62 20.14 -15.81
C ILE A 94 -1.90 20.49 -17.28
N LYS A 95 -2.86 21.39 -17.57
CA LYS A 95 -3.17 21.84 -18.94
C LYS A 95 -2.00 22.56 -19.63
N ALA A 96 -1.05 23.10 -18.86
CA ALA A 96 0.12 23.78 -19.41
C ALA A 96 1.23 22.80 -19.86
N TRP A 97 1.13 21.51 -19.52
CA TRP A 97 2.10 20.50 -19.91
C TRP A 97 2.08 20.25 -21.42
N LYS A 98 3.25 20.36 -22.04
CA LYS A 98 3.43 20.16 -23.49
C LYS A 98 3.84 18.72 -23.83
N ASP A 99 4.49 18.05 -22.89
CA ASP A 99 5.00 16.69 -23.03
C ASP A 99 4.46 15.81 -21.91
N ALA A 100 3.23 15.36 -22.09
CA ALA A 100 2.54 14.51 -21.15
C ALA A 100 1.78 13.40 -21.86
N THR A 101 1.60 12.28 -21.20
CA THR A 101 0.70 11.19 -21.60
C THR A 101 -0.55 11.19 -20.73
N VAL A 102 -1.65 10.70 -21.29
CA VAL A 102 -2.95 10.63 -20.65
C VAL A 102 -3.49 9.22 -20.80
N SER A 103 -3.90 8.63 -19.69
CA SER A 103 -4.62 7.36 -19.64
C SER A 103 -5.95 7.57 -18.92
N ALA A 104 -6.99 6.87 -19.37
CA ALA A 104 -8.30 6.94 -18.74
C ALA A 104 -8.84 5.53 -18.49
N SER A 105 -9.40 5.33 -17.29
CA SER A 105 -9.94 4.05 -16.85
C SER A 105 -11.34 4.25 -16.32
N ARG A 106 -12.27 3.39 -16.74
CA ARG A 106 -13.61 3.29 -16.18
C ARG A 106 -13.60 2.36 -14.98
N MET A 107 -14.35 2.72 -13.95
CA MET A 107 -14.40 2.03 -12.67
C MET A 107 -15.84 1.94 -12.15
N GLY A 108 -16.09 1.00 -11.24
CA GLY A 108 -17.34 0.96 -10.50
C GLY A 108 -17.46 2.14 -9.53
N PRO A 109 -18.68 2.62 -9.22
CA PRO A 109 -18.88 3.79 -8.35
C PRO A 109 -18.34 3.60 -6.93
N ALA A 110 -18.34 2.37 -6.42
CA ALA A 110 -17.75 2.04 -5.12
C ALA A 110 -16.22 2.25 -5.10
N LEU A 111 -15.53 1.91 -6.20
CA LEU A 111 -14.09 2.09 -6.33
C LEU A 111 -13.72 3.56 -6.54
N VAL A 112 -14.52 4.32 -7.30
CA VAL A 112 -14.36 5.77 -7.45
C VAL A 112 -14.51 6.49 -6.10
N ALA A 113 -15.39 6.02 -5.23
CA ALA A 113 -15.62 6.63 -3.92
C ALA A 113 -14.42 6.50 -2.96
N VAL A 114 -13.51 5.55 -3.16
CA VAL A 114 -12.33 5.35 -2.30
C VAL A 114 -11.07 6.04 -2.82
N VAL A 115 -11.12 6.69 -3.98
CA VAL A 115 -9.97 7.44 -4.53
C VAL A 115 -9.68 8.73 -3.74
N PRO A 116 -10.66 9.57 -3.35
CA PRO A 116 -10.39 10.77 -2.56
C PRO A 116 -9.54 10.51 -1.29
N PRO A 117 -9.90 9.55 -0.40
CA PRO A 117 -9.09 9.28 0.80
C PRO A 117 -7.70 8.72 0.48
N LEU A 118 -7.49 8.12 -0.68
CA LEU A 118 -6.15 7.71 -1.12
C LEU A 118 -5.27 8.92 -1.49
N ILE A 119 -5.86 9.98 -2.06
CA ILE A 119 -5.14 11.18 -2.51
C ILE A 119 -4.95 12.19 -1.38
N HIS A 120 -5.96 12.40 -0.53
CA HIS A 120 -5.95 13.46 0.47
C HIS A 120 -6.56 13.04 1.82
N GLY A 121 -6.70 11.73 2.04
CA GLY A 121 -7.14 11.21 3.33
C GLY A 121 -6.22 11.60 4.48
N SER A 122 -6.82 11.84 5.65
CA SER A 122 -6.07 12.13 6.86
C SER A 122 -5.50 10.85 7.45
N PRO A 123 -4.24 10.83 7.93
CA PRO A 123 -3.67 9.65 8.55
C PRO A 123 -4.40 9.34 9.86
N ALA A 124 -5.08 8.20 9.93
CA ALA A 124 -5.67 7.67 11.16
C ALA A 124 -4.59 7.07 12.07
N PHE A 125 -3.58 6.46 11.46
CA PHE A 125 -2.37 5.98 12.13
C PHE A 125 -1.16 6.38 11.30
N ALA A 126 -0.25 7.15 11.89
CA ALA A 126 1.05 7.48 11.30
C ALA A 126 2.09 6.44 11.76
N ASP A 127 2.90 5.94 10.83
CA ASP A 127 4.05 5.06 11.09
C ASP A 127 3.75 3.71 11.75
N LEU A 128 2.70 3.00 11.29
CA LEU A 128 2.58 1.58 11.63
C LEU A 128 3.65 0.79 10.87
N ARG A 129 4.36 -0.09 11.58
CA ARG A 129 5.31 -1.00 10.95
C ARG A 129 4.78 -2.43 10.98
N LEU A 130 4.99 -3.17 9.88
CA LEU A 130 4.52 -4.55 9.75
C LEU A 130 5.10 -5.50 10.82
N ASP A 131 6.32 -5.22 11.32
CA ASP A 131 6.96 -6.00 12.39
C ASP A 131 6.33 -5.76 13.77
N TRP A 132 5.52 -4.72 13.94
CA TRP A 132 4.93 -4.32 15.23
C TRP A 132 3.44 -4.60 15.32
N ILE A 133 2.78 -4.89 14.20
CA ILE A 133 1.34 -5.12 14.14
C ILE A 133 1.01 -6.56 13.78
N LYS A 134 -0.17 -6.99 14.19
CA LYS A 134 -0.78 -8.19 13.63
C LYS A 134 -1.75 -7.79 12.54
N TRP A 135 -1.34 -8.00 11.29
CA TRP A 135 -2.08 -7.58 10.09
C TRP A 135 -3.58 -7.90 10.14
N ARG A 136 -3.95 -9.14 10.50
CA ARG A 136 -5.36 -9.56 10.55
C ARG A 136 -6.16 -8.87 11.66
N GLU A 137 -5.52 -8.53 12.78
CA GLU A 137 -6.18 -7.80 13.87
C GLU A 137 -6.40 -6.34 13.46
N LEU A 138 -5.40 -5.69 12.83
CA LEU A 138 -5.57 -4.35 12.26
C LEU A 138 -6.74 -4.28 11.28
N LEU A 139 -6.84 -5.22 10.35
CA LEU A 139 -7.97 -5.26 9.40
C LEU A 139 -9.31 -5.48 10.10
N ALA A 140 -9.36 -6.32 11.14
CA ALA A 140 -10.58 -6.53 11.91
C ALA A 140 -11.00 -5.25 12.65
N ASP A 141 -10.04 -4.54 13.25
CA ASP A 141 -10.27 -3.29 13.98
C ASP A 141 -10.79 -2.19 13.04
N VAL A 142 -10.20 -2.05 11.85
CA VAL A 142 -10.67 -1.08 10.85
C VAL A 142 -12.06 -1.47 10.33
N ARG A 143 -12.34 -2.75 10.12
CA ARG A 143 -13.68 -3.21 9.70
C ARG A 143 -14.76 -2.99 10.76
N ALA A 144 -14.39 -2.92 12.04
CA ALA A 144 -15.32 -2.62 13.12
C ALA A 144 -15.70 -1.12 13.19
N GLN A 145 -15.00 -0.25 12.46
CA GLN A 145 -15.24 1.19 12.45
C GLN A 145 -16.12 1.61 11.25
N ALA A 146 -16.95 2.63 11.47
CA ALA A 146 -17.72 3.27 10.40
C ALA A 146 -16.86 4.29 9.63
N GLY A 147 -17.16 4.48 8.35
CA GLY A 147 -16.46 5.39 7.46
C GLY A 147 -15.57 4.70 6.42
N THR A 148 -14.89 5.51 5.61
CA THR A 148 -14.02 5.03 4.53
C THR A 148 -12.55 5.06 4.96
N TYR A 149 -11.89 3.90 4.85
CA TYR A 149 -10.50 3.68 5.19
C TYR A 149 -9.74 3.10 4.00
N VAL A 150 -8.54 3.63 3.78
CA VAL A 150 -7.58 3.14 2.80
C VAL A 150 -6.34 2.72 3.55
N ILE A 151 -5.98 1.45 3.45
CA ILE A 151 -4.80 0.88 4.09
C ILE A 151 -3.79 0.58 3.01
N GLU A 152 -2.71 1.34 3.01
CA GLU A 152 -1.57 1.15 2.13
C GLU A 152 -0.47 0.38 2.86
N VAL A 153 0.04 -0.66 2.21
CA VAL A 153 1.16 -1.47 2.66
C VAL A 153 2.33 -1.24 1.71
N ILE A 154 3.46 -0.80 2.25
CA ILE A 154 4.68 -0.51 1.52
C ILE A 154 5.76 -1.45 2.04
N THR A 155 6.20 -2.39 1.21
CA THR A 155 7.27 -3.33 1.55
C THR A 155 8.41 -3.23 0.53
N PRO A 156 9.59 -3.81 0.81
CA PRO A 156 10.65 -3.92 -0.19
C PRO A 156 10.26 -4.74 -1.43
N SER A 157 9.27 -5.62 -1.31
CA SER A 157 8.79 -6.45 -2.43
C SER A 157 7.68 -5.80 -3.25
N GLY A 158 7.12 -4.68 -2.79
CA GLY A 158 6.14 -3.90 -3.54
C GLY A 158 5.17 -3.11 -2.65
N ARG A 159 4.23 -2.44 -3.32
CA ARG A 159 3.14 -1.71 -2.68
C ARG A 159 1.80 -2.40 -2.90
N GLY A 160 0.90 -2.26 -1.94
CA GLY A 160 -0.47 -2.70 -2.08
C GLY A 160 -1.43 -1.88 -1.25
N VAL A 161 -2.69 -1.87 -1.66
CA VAL A 161 -3.75 -1.07 -1.04
C VAL A 161 -4.97 -1.94 -0.84
N THR A 162 -5.59 -1.82 0.32
CA THR A 162 -6.94 -2.34 0.58
C THR A 162 -7.84 -1.22 1.06
N CYS A 163 -9.04 -1.16 0.50
CA CYS A 163 -10.03 -0.14 0.79
C CYS A 163 -11.23 -0.77 1.49
N ILE A 164 -11.62 -0.19 2.61
CA ILE A 164 -12.74 -0.62 3.45
C ILE A 164 -13.69 0.56 3.60
N ARG A 165 -15.00 0.33 3.48
CA ARG A 165 -16.02 1.33 3.72
C ARG A 165 -17.13 0.74 4.56
N ASP A 166 -17.38 1.34 5.73
CA ASP A 166 -18.43 0.90 6.66
C ASP A 166 -18.34 -0.60 7.01
N GLY A 167 -17.12 -1.08 7.22
CA GLY A 167 -16.81 -2.48 7.49
C GLY A 167 -16.81 -3.41 6.28
N GLU A 168 -17.29 -2.95 5.12
CA GLU A 168 -17.29 -3.71 3.88
C GLU A 168 -15.95 -3.57 3.14
N HIS A 169 -15.43 -4.68 2.62
CA HIS A 169 -14.28 -4.67 1.72
C HIS A 169 -14.70 -4.19 0.33
N ILE A 170 -14.07 -3.12 -0.15
CA ILE A 170 -14.40 -2.51 -1.46
C ILE A 170 -13.44 -2.99 -2.55
N ALA A 171 -12.14 -2.98 -2.26
CA ALA A 171 -11.12 -3.39 -3.21
C ALA A 171 -9.81 -3.72 -2.50
N THR A 172 -9.05 -4.65 -3.07
CA THR A 172 -7.64 -4.85 -2.75
C THR A 172 -6.86 -4.97 -4.04
N TYR A 173 -5.74 -4.27 -4.16
CA TYR A 173 -4.90 -4.29 -5.36
C TYR A 173 -3.44 -4.04 -4.99
N THR A 174 -2.53 -4.41 -5.88
CA THR A 174 -1.08 -4.25 -5.69
C THR A 174 -0.45 -3.54 -6.87
N GLN A 175 0.80 -3.12 -6.70
CA GLN A 175 1.57 -2.55 -7.80
C GLN A 175 1.73 -3.54 -8.98
N ALA A 176 1.85 -4.84 -8.69
CA ALA A 176 1.93 -5.88 -9.71
C ALA A 176 0.56 -6.25 -10.31
N HIS A 177 -0.52 -6.07 -9.54
CA HIS A 177 -1.89 -6.38 -9.91
C HIS A 177 -2.79 -5.19 -9.59
N PRO A 178 -2.80 -4.15 -10.45
CA PRO A 178 -3.52 -2.91 -10.17
C PRO A 178 -5.04 -3.08 -10.21
N ASP A 179 -5.54 -4.12 -10.89
CA ASP A 179 -6.97 -4.43 -10.90
C ASP A 179 -7.44 -4.97 -9.54
N PRO A 180 -8.64 -4.61 -9.07
CA PRO A 180 -9.19 -5.12 -7.83
C PRO A 180 -9.25 -6.65 -7.80
N GLY A 181 -8.60 -7.25 -6.81
CA GLY A 181 -8.56 -8.69 -6.55
C GLY A 181 -9.18 -9.06 -5.21
N ASP A 182 -8.83 -10.26 -4.74
CA ASP A 182 -9.31 -10.81 -3.48
C ASP A 182 -8.82 -9.98 -2.27
N SER A 183 -9.65 -9.91 -1.23
CA SER A 183 -9.32 -9.31 0.06
C SER A 183 -8.00 -9.79 0.70
N SER A 184 -7.59 -11.04 0.42
CA SER A 184 -6.36 -11.69 0.92
C SER A 184 -5.10 -11.35 0.14
N LEU A 185 -5.20 -10.59 -0.96
CA LEU A 185 -4.06 -10.28 -1.84
C LEU A 185 -2.90 -9.57 -1.10
N LEU A 186 -3.18 -8.83 -0.02
CA LEU A 186 -2.13 -8.22 0.80
C LEU A 186 -1.58 -9.11 1.91
N ASP A 187 -2.18 -10.28 2.17
CA ASP A 187 -1.72 -11.17 3.23
C ASP A 187 -0.29 -11.64 2.95
N GLU A 188 0.05 -11.91 1.70
CA GLU A 188 1.42 -12.29 1.29
C GLU A 188 2.42 -11.14 1.48
N LEU A 189 2.02 -9.92 1.10
CA LEU A 189 2.81 -8.70 1.31
C LEU A 189 3.04 -8.45 2.81
N ALA A 190 1.99 -8.56 3.62
CA ALA A 190 2.05 -8.36 5.06
C ALA A 190 2.83 -9.48 5.78
N ALA A 191 2.77 -10.73 5.28
CA ALA A 191 3.47 -11.88 5.87
C ALA A 191 5.00 -11.75 5.82
N THR A 192 5.54 -10.87 4.97
CA THR A 192 6.98 -10.53 4.98
C THR A 192 7.44 -9.91 6.30
N GLY A 193 6.51 -9.36 7.11
CA GLY A 193 6.79 -8.71 8.38
C GLY A 193 7.68 -7.47 8.26
N THR A 194 7.95 -7.00 7.04
CA THR A 194 8.89 -5.90 6.78
C THR A 194 8.22 -4.86 5.90
N GLY A 195 8.06 -3.66 6.42
CA GLY A 195 7.44 -2.57 5.68
C GLY A 195 6.66 -1.62 6.58
N ILE A 196 6.05 -0.63 5.94
CA ILE A 196 5.25 0.41 6.56
C ILE A 196 3.79 0.19 6.16
N VAL A 197 2.89 0.40 7.10
CA VAL A 197 1.45 0.45 6.88
C VAL A 197 0.98 1.88 7.14
N ARG A 198 0.24 2.44 6.19
CA ARG A 198 -0.41 3.74 6.31
C ARG A 198 -1.91 3.52 6.28
N VAL A 199 -2.61 4.03 7.28
CA VAL A 199 -4.08 3.99 7.31
C VAL A 199 -4.57 5.41 7.12
N LEU A 200 -5.18 5.65 5.97
CA LEU A 200 -5.81 6.92 5.61
C LEU A 200 -7.31 6.81 5.83
N ARG A 201 -7.90 7.86 6.37
CA ARG A 201 -9.34 8.00 6.55
C ARG A 201 -9.84 9.15 5.72
N ASP A 202 -11.01 8.99 5.14
CA ASP A 202 -11.73 10.08 4.51
C ASP A 202 -12.04 11.20 5.52
N PRO A 203 -11.55 12.44 5.33
CA PRO A 203 -11.78 13.55 6.26
C PRO A 203 -13.27 13.90 6.42
N ASP A 204 -14.10 13.62 5.40
CA ASP A 204 -15.54 13.90 5.44
C ASP A 204 -16.36 12.74 6.04
N SER A 205 -15.73 11.61 6.37
CA SER A 205 -16.36 10.54 7.14
C SER A 205 -16.46 10.97 8.61
N ALA A 206 -17.66 11.39 9.03
CA ALA A 206 -18.04 11.87 10.36
C ALA A 206 -17.09 11.44 11.51
N GLU A 207 -16.52 12.40 12.24
CA GLU A 207 -15.73 12.16 13.44
C GLU A 207 -16.47 11.24 14.43
N LEU A 208 -15.87 10.10 14.76
CA LEU A 208 -16.27 9.34 15.95
C LEU A 208 -15.85 10.18 17.15
N GLN A 209 -16.84 10.64 17.92
CA GLN A 209 -16.58 11.11 19.28
C GLN A 209 -15.99 9.92 20.06
N PRO A 210 -14.91 10.13 20.84
CA PRO A 210 -14.45 9.12 21.78
C PRO A 210 -15.61 8.74 22.68
N VAL A 211 -16.01 7.47 22.67
CA VAL A 211 -16.93 6.94 23.68
C VAL A 211 -16.13 6.94 24.97
N GLU A 212 -16.30 7.99 25.78
CA GLU A 212 -15.84 7.97 27.16
C GLU A 212 -16.45 6.74 27.82
N PRO A 213 -15.64 5.91 28.53
CA PRO A 213 -16.18 4.77 29.23
C PRO A 213 -17.18 5.30 30.26
N ALA A 214 -18.45 4.92 30.09
CA ALA A 214 -19.48 5.19 31.07
C ALA A 214 -19.01 4.61 32.40
N GLU A 215 -18.56 5.49 33.31
CA GLU A 215 -18.35 5.14 34.69
C GLU A 215 -19.70 4.63 35.22
N ASP A 216 -19.63 3.38 35.67
CA ASP A 216 -20.64 2.64 36.41
C ASP A 216 -21.13 3.46 37.60
N ALA A 217 -22.15 4.29 37.36
CA ALA A 217 -22.90 4.95 38.41
C ALA A 217 -23.79 3.88 39.06
N GLY A 218 -23.26 3.29 40.13
CA GLY A 218 -23.92 2.30 40.95
C GLY A 218 -25.37 2.68 41.28
N ALA A 219 -26.27 1.78 40.92
CA ALA A 219 -27.66 1.83 41.37
C ALA A 219 -27.74 1.33 42.82
N GLU A 220 -27.98 2.24 43.76
CA GLU A 220 -28.62 1.90 45.04
C GLU A 220 -30.15 2.10 44.92
N PRO A 221 -30.98 1.14 45.38
CA PRO A 221 -32.43 1.28 45.39
C PRO A 221 -32.93 1.65 46.80
N ALA A 222 -33.83 2.65 46.89
CA ALA A 222 -34.72 2.86 48.04
C ALA A 222 -35.90 3.74 47.60
N THR A 223 -37.09 3.16 47.42
CA THR A 223 -38.24 3.07 48.35
C THR A 223 -39.35 4.10 48.12
N ASP A 224 -40.55 3.54 47.93
CA ASP A 224 -41.91 4.06 48.04
C ASP A 224 -42.14 5.36 48.83
N ALA A 225 -42.95 6.26 48.27
CA ALA A 225 -44.06 6.91 48.98
C ALA A 225 -45.09 7.51 48.01
N ALA A 226 -46.36 7.29 48.33
CA ALA A 226 -47.56 7.50 47.52
C ALA A 226 -48.15 8.92 47.53
N SER A 227 -48.89 9.27 46.48
CA SER A 227 -50.24 9.90 46.48
C SER A 227 -50.64 10.23 45.03
N ASP A 228 -51.68 9.60 44.48
CA ASP A 228 -53.09 10.05 44.55
C ASP A 228 -53.31 11.30 43.67
N GLY A 229 -54.14 11.38 42.64
CA GLY A 229 -55.14 10.53 42.03
C GLY A 229 -55.82 11.36 40.92
N SER A 230 -56.46 10.72 39.94
CA SER A 230 -57.59 11.20 39.09
C SER A 230 -57.44 10.77 37.63
N THR A 231 -58.24 9.77 37.26
CA THR A 231 -58.79 9.52 35.91
C THR A 231 -59.95 10.50 35.62
N PRO A 232 -60.27 10.78 34.35
CA PRO A 232 -61.21 9.94 33.58
C PRO A 232 -60.67 9.63 32.16
N ASP A 233 -60.73 8.40 31.67
CA ASP A 233 -61.88 7.70 31.06
C ASP A 233 -62.26 8.22 29.65
N ALA A 234 -61.91 7.42 28.64
CA ALA A 234 -62.62 7.30 27.35
C ALA A 234 -62.12 6.04 26.63
N VAL A 235 -63.02 5.05 26.57
CA VAL A 235 -62.90 3.70 26.02
C VAL A 235 -63.48 3.67 24.60
N ALA A 236 -63.15 2.58 23.88
CA ALA A 236 -63.80 2.01 22.68
C ALA A 236 -63.31 2.57 21.34
N ASP A 237 -63.03 1.77 20.30
CA ASP A 237 -63.49 0.41 20.01
C ASP A 237 -62.59 -0.25 18.93
N THR A 238 -62.41 -1.57 19.04
CA THR A 238 -61.90 -2.46 17.98
C THR A 238 -63.01 -3.44 17.64
N PRO A 239 -63.30 -3.71 16.35
CA PRO A 239 -63.17 -5.09 15.83
C PRO A 239 -62.57 -5.08 14.40
N ALA A 240 -61.67 -5.97 13.97
CA ALA A 240 -61.71 -7.44 13.84
C ALA A 240 -62.75 -7.99 12.82
N HIS A 241 -62.26 -8.42 11.65
CA HIS A 241 -62.72 -9.53 10.79
C HIS A 241 -61.65 -9.72 9.70
N GLU A 242 -60.83 -10.78 9.58
CA GLU A 242 -60.99 -12.24 9.67
C GLU A 242 -61.60 -12.90 8.42
N ALA A 243 -60.97 -14.03 8.04
CA ALA A 243 -61.38 -15.10 7.11
C ALA A 243 -61.14 -14.86 5.60
N ALA A 244 -60.72 -15.82 4.78
CA ALA A 244 -60.26 -17.22 4.94
C ALA A 244 -59.90 -17.75 3.52
N GLY A 245 -59.20 -18.90 3.46
CA GLY A 245 -59.08 -19.73 2.25
C GLY A 245 -57.62 -20.13 1.96
N ASP A 246 -57.02 -21.08 2.68
CA ASP A 246 -57.16 -22.55 2.56
C ASP A 246 -56.32 -23.16 1.42
N GLN A 247 -55.48 -24.14 1.79
CA GLN A 247 -54.48 -24.88 0.97
C GLN A 247 -55.18 -26.01 0.14
N PRO A 248 -54.57 -27.13 -0.37
CA PRO A 248 -53.17 -27.57 -0.55
C PRO A 248 -52.85 -28.35 -1.87
N ARG A 249 -51.57 -28.74 -2.07
CA ARG A 249 -51.03 -30.06 -2.56
C ARG A 249 -49.55 -29.89 -2.98
N ALA A 250 -48.54 -30.54 -2.37
CA ALA A 250 -48.15 -31.97 -2.32
C ALA A 250 -47.26 -32.43 -3.50
N ASN A 251 -46.20 -33.19 -3.14
CA ASN A 251 -45.16 -33.93 -3.90
C ASN A 251 -43.76 -33.32 -3.67
N GLU A 252 -42.86 -33.79 -2.80
CA GLU A 252 -42.40 -35.16 -2.47
C GLU A 252 -41.72 -35.88 -3.65
N PHE A 253 -40.37 -35.79 -3.72
CA PHE A 253 -39.51 -36.85 -4.27
C PHE A 253 -38.05 -36.73 -3.78
N THR A 254 -37.76 -37.51 -2.74
CA THR A 254 -36.60 -38.37 -2.42
C THR A 254 -35.23 -38.17 -3.11
N ALA A 255 -34.18 -38.09 -2.26
CA ALA A 255 -32.78 -38.35 -2.56
C ALA A 255 -32.47 -39.87 -2.69
N PRO A 256 -31.25 -40.24 -3.13
CA PRO A 256 -30.54 -41.28 -2.37
C PRO A 256 -29.07 -40.93 -2.08
N GLU A 257 -28.69 -41.17 -0.82
CA GLU A 257 -27.34 -41.49 -0.37
C GLU A 257 -26.86 -42.82 -0.99
N ALA A 258 -25.56 -42.92 -1.26
CA ALA A 258 -24.83 -44.19 -1.25
C ALA A 258 -23.40 -43.95 -0.74
N SER A 259 -23.10 -44.55 0.41
CA SER A 259 -21.80 -44.60 1.07
C SER A 259 -20.81 -45.55 0.40
N ALA A 260 -19.49 -45.30 0.58
CA ALA A 260 -18.44 -46.26 1.01
C ALA A 260 -17.04 -46.03 0.35
N GLN A 261 -16.04 -45.68 1.18
CA GLN A 261 -14.59 -45.97 1.02
C GLN A 261 -14.31 -47.47 1.37
N PRO A 262 -13.07 -48.07 1.40
CA PRO A 262 -11.68 -47.57 1.23
C PRO A 262 -10.69 -48.52 0.44
N GLN A 263 -9.37 -48.22 0.51
CA GLN A 263 -8.16 -49.09 0.32
C GLN A 263 -7.57 -49.27 -1.10
N ASP A 264 -6.27 -49.50 -1.33
CA ASP A 264 -4.97 -49.31 -0.66
C ASP A 264 -3.89 -49.82 -1.66
N ASP A 265 -2.67 -49.25 -1.61
CA ASP A 265 -1.35 -49.75 -2.07
C ASP A 265 -1.11 -50.47 -3.43
N SER A 266 -0.17 -49.95 -4.23
CA SER A 266 1.25 -50.43 -4.30
C SER A 266 1.92 -50.32 -5.68
N ASN A 267 3.25 -50.12 -5.62
CA ASN A 267 4.21 -49.68 -6.63
C ASN A 267 4.64 -50.71 -7.70
N GLY A 268 5.13 -50.22 -8.85
CA GLY A 268 5.99 -50.93 -9.79
C GLY A 268 6.60 -50.05 -10.89
N HIS A 269 7.89 -49.71 -10.74
CA HIS A 269 8.80 -48.95 -11.64
C HIS A 269 8.85 -49.48 -13.11
N THR A 270 9.21 -48.76 -14.18
CA THR A 270 10.46 -48.02 -14.51
C THR A 270 10.32 -47.45 -15.95
N GLU A 271 10.86 -46.25 -16.23
CA GLU A 271 11.55 -45.79 -17.48
C GLU A 271 11.61 -44.23 -17.47
N LEU A 272 12.65 -43.59 -16.92
CA LEU A 272 13.90 -43.13 -17.55
C LEU A 272 13.73 -42.35 -18.88
N HIS A 273 13.62 -41.01 -18.81
CA HIS A 273 14.56 -40.02 -19.41
C HIS A 273 14.05 -38.55 -19.31
N GLY A 274 14.66 -37.77 -18.40
CA GLY A 274 15.15 -36.39 -18.57
C GLY A 274 14.22 -35.15 -18.64
N THR A 275 14.27 -34.28 -17.62
CA THR A 275 14.64 -32.83 -17.72
C THR A 275 15.06 -32.30 -16.34
N PRO A 276 15.96 -31.28 -16.25
CA PRO A 276 16.55 -30.85 -14.99
C PRO A 276 15.75 -29.69 -14.38
N GLN A 277 14.96 -29.97 -13.35
CA GLN A 277 14.47 -28.92 -12.47
C GLN A 277 14.22 -29.55 -11.10
N GLU A 278 15.16 -29.34 -10.17
CA GLU A 278 14.95 -29.27 -8.72
C GLU A 278 16.32 -29.26 -8.03
N TYR A 279 16.67 -28.11 -7.46
CA TYR A 279 17.21 -28.10 -6.11
C TYR A 279 16.46 -27.02 -5.33
N LEU A 280 15.67 -27.53 -4.40
CA LEU A 280 15.00 -26.89 -3.29
C LEU A 280 15.97 -26.11 -2.38
N THR A 281 15.52 -24.93 -1.96
CA THR A 281 15.30 -24.58 -0.55
C THR A 281 16.48 -24.49 0.40
N THR A 282 16.83 -23.25 0.75
CA THR A 282 17.01 -22.83 2.16
C THR A 282 16.45 -21.39 2.31
N PRO A 283 15.73 -21.07 3.40
CA PRO A 283 15.18 -19.73 3.59
C PRO A 283 16.32 -18.77 3.95
N HIS A 284 16.62 -17.82 3.07
CA HIS A 284 17.54 -16.73 3.36
C HIS A 284 16.86 -15.75 4.31
N GLU A 285 17.20 -15.85 5.59
CA GLU A 285 17.01 -14.85 6.63
C GLU A 285 17.65 -13.55 6.14
N TYR A 286 16.82 -12.62 5.63
CA TYR A 286 17.25 -11.32 5.16
C TYR A 286 17.36 -10.40 6.37
N VAL A 287 18.60 -10.22 6.83
CA VAL A 287 18.96 -9.15 7.75
C VAL A 287 18.68 -7.80 7.06
N ALA A 288 18.23 -6.85 7.88
CA ALA A 288 17.75 -5.50 7.58
C ALA A 288 18.34 -4.83 6.33
N ALA A 289 17.46 -4.16 5.57
CA ALA A 289 17.85 -3.23 4.52
C ALA A 289 18.66 -2.05 5.13
N PRO A 290 19.72 -1.56 4.46
CA PRO A 290 20.38 -0.31 4.83
C PRO A 290 19.38 0.86 4.81
N PRO A 291 19.64 1.96 5.54
CA PRO A 291 18.79 3.14 5.50
C PRO A 291 18.81 3.75 4.09
N LEU A 292 17.69 4.34 3.69
CA LEU A 292 17.53 5.11 2.46
C LEU A 292 18.54 6.27 2.44
N VAL A 293 19.58 6.15 1.62
CA VAL A 293 20.54 7.23 1.38
C VAL A 293 20.01 8.13 0.27
N ASP A 294 20.11 9.43 0.51
CA ASP A 294 19.71 10.56 -0.33
C ASP A 294 20.01 10.34 -1.84
N LEU A 295 18.96 10.12 -2.64
CA LEU A 295 19.04 9.84 -4.08
C LEU A 295 19.37 11.09 -4.93
N ASP A 296 19.45 12.28 -4.32
CA ASP A 296 19.69 13.56 -5.01
C ASP A 296 21.13 14.09 -4.87
N ALA A 297 22.07 13.28 -4.38
CA ALA A 297 23.47 13.65 -4.35
C ALA A 297 24.08 13.61 -5.77
N ARG A 298 23.83 14.65 -6.57
CA ARG A 298 24.59 14.91 -7.79
C ARG A 298 26.06 14.97 -7.41
N ALA A 299 26.82 14.01 -7.95
CA ALA A 299 28.26 13.90 -7.84
C ALA A 299 28.96 15.27 -7.87
N PRO A 300 29.78 15.64 -6.87
CA PRO A 300 30.65 16.79 -7.00
C PRO A 300 31.59 16.58 -8.20
N ASP A 301 31.88 17.65 -8.94
CA ASP A 301 32.81 17.63 -10.09
C ASP A 301 34.11 16.91 -9.69
N GLY A 302 34.34 15.72 -10.27
CA GLY A 302 35.53 14.88 -10.01
C GLY A 302 35.26 13.52 -9.34
N SER A 303 34.02 13.17 -8.99
CA SER A 303 33.74 11.81 -8.46
C SER A 303 33.75 10.76 -9.58
N VAL A 304 34.41 9.63 -9.34
CA VAL A 304 34.43 8.49 -10.27
C VAL A 304 33.07 7.81 -10.30
N MET A 305 32.54 7.56 -11.51
CA MET A 305 31.26 6.86 -11.68
C MET A 305 31.43 5.36 -11.54
N VAL A 306 30.39 4.70 -11.01
CA VAL A 306 30.39 3.24 -10.84
C VAL A 306 30.44 2.54 -12.19
N SER A 307 29.81 3.09 -13.23
CA SER A 307 29.84 2.58 -14.61
C SER A 307 31.26 2.46 -15.16
N ASP A 308 32.16 3.38 -14.79
CA ASP A 308 33.54 3.41 -15.24
C ASP A 308 34.41 2.31 -14.61
N VAL A 309 34.15 1.94 -13.35
CA VAL A 309 34.95 1.00 -12.56
C VAL A 309 34.21 -0.30 -12.19
N LEU A 310 33.01 -0.50 -12.73
CA LEU A 310 32.15 -1.66 -12.46
C LEU A 310 32.87 -3.01 -12.53
N PRO A 311 33.68 -3.33 -13.57
CA PRO A 311 34.36 -4.63 -13.63
C PRO A 311 35.38 -4.82 -12.50
N GLU A 312 36.08 -3.75 -12.08
CA GLU A 312 37.02 -3.82 -10.96
C GLU A 312 36.31 -3.99 -9.61
N LEU A 313 35.20 -3.27 -9.41
CA LEU A 313 34.38 -3.37 -8.19
C LEU A 313 33.74 -4.75 -8.05
N LYS A 314 33.20 -5.32 -9.14
CA LYS A 314 32.68 -6.70 -9.13
C LYS A 314 33.76 -7.73 -8.83
N GLY A 315 34.97 -7.55 -9.38
CA GLY A 315 36.12 -8.41 -9.10
C GLY A 315 36.53 -8.38 -7.62
N LEU A 316 36.55 -7.19 -7.02
CA LEU A 316 36.83 -6.98 -5.60
C LEU A 316 35.79 -7.69 -4.72
N VAL A 317 34.51 -7.48 -5.00
CA VAL A 317 33.40 -8.09 -4.24
C VAL A 317 33.42 -9.62 -4.37
N ARG A 318 33.64 -10.17 -5.57
CA ARG A 318 33.76 -11.63 -5.78
C ARG A 318 34.93 -12.25 -5.03
N ASN A 319 36.07 -11.58 -5.01
CA ASN A 319 37.26 -12.06 -4.32
C ASN A 319 37.10 -12.04 -2.79
N ARG A 320 36.28 -11.14 -2.24
CA ARG A 320 36.07 -11.00 -0.80
C ARG A 320 34.89 -11.82 -0.28
N LEU A 321 33.79 -11.87 -1.01
CA LEU A 321 32.54 -12.49 -0.56
C LEU A 321 32.27 -13.86 -1.17
N HIS A 322 33.00 -14.27 -2.21
CA HIS A 322 32.82 -15.54 -2.92
C HIS A 322 31.35 -15.84 -3.24
N LYS A 323 30.72 -16.79 -2.54
CA LYS A 323 29.31 -17.20 -2.76
C LYS A 323 28.30 -16.12 -2.35
N SER A 324 28.70 -15.16 -1.53
CA SER A 324 27.85 -14.07 -1.04
C SER A 324 28.02 -12.77 -1.83
N SER A 325 28.78 -12.78 -2.95
CA SER A 325 29.05 -11.59 -3.77
C SER A 325 27.82 -11.08 -4.53
N MET A 326 26.89 -11.97 -4.87
CA MET A 326 25.77 -11.69 -5.79
C MET A 326 24.94 -10.48 -5.39
N ARG A 327 24.71 -10.29 -4.08
CA ARG A 327 23.89 -9.18 -3.58
C ARG A 327 24.56 -7.81 -3.78
N LEU A 328 25.87 -7.71 -3.57
CA LEU A 328 26.61 -6.47 -3.84
C LEU A 328 26.86 -6.29 -5.34
N GLU A 329 26.94 -7.37 -6.13
CA GLU A 329 27.04 -7.26 -7.58
C GLU A 329 25.78 -6.66 -8.20
N ILE A 330 24.59 -7.05 -7.73
CA ILE A 330 23.32 -6.46 -8.18
C ILE A 330 23.27 -4.98 -7.82
N LEU A 331 23.66 -4.62 -6.59
CA LEU A 331 23.72 -3.22 -6.15
C LEU A 331 24.67 -2.39 -7.03
N LEU A 332 25.83 -2.94 -7.39
CA LEU A 332 26.79 -2.28 -8.28
C LEU A 332 26.27 -2.13 -9.71
N GLU A 333 25.56 -3.13 -10.25
CA GLU A 333 24.94 -3.06 -11.58
C GLU A 333 23.79 -2.05 -11.63
N GLU A 334 22.98 -2.00 -10.58
CA GLU A 334 21.93 -1.02 -10.42
C GLU A 334 22.55 0.39 -10.32
N ALA A 335 23.55 0.58 -9.49
CA ALA A 335 24.25 1.86 -9.37
C ALA A 335 24.90 2.31 -10.68
N ALA A 336 25.43 1.39 -11.50
CA ALA A 336 25.94 1.72 -12.84
C ALA A 336 24.82 2.10 -13.81
N THR A 337 23.65 1.47 -13.70
CA THR A 337 22.47 1.78 -14.53
C THR A 337 21.92 3.18 -14.23
N TRP A 338 21.98 3.60 -12.97
CA TRP A 338 21.53 4.91 -12.49
C TRP A 338 22.62 5.99 -12.46
N ASP A 339 23.78 5.73 -13.06
CA ASP A 339 24.91 6.67 -13.15
C ASP A 339 25.36 7.23 -11.79
N ARG A 340 25.38 6.38 -10.76
CA ARG A 340 25.79 6.77 -9.40
C ARG A 340 27.31 6.79 -9.25
N SER A 341 27.80 7.65 -8.34
CA SER A 341 29.22 7.74 -7.99
C SER A 341 29.66 6.62 -7.06
N VAL A 342 30.96 6.28 -7.09
CA VAL A 342 31.54 5.26 -6.22
C VAL A 342 31.38 5.64 -4.74
N ASP A 343 31.50 6.91 -4.37
CA ASP A 343 31.36 7.37 -2.99
C ASP A 343 29.95 7.17 -2.43
N SER A 344 28.93 7.32 -3.28
CA SER A 344 27.54 7.06 -2.93
C SER A 344 27.30 5.57 -2.66
N VAL A 345 27.84 4.69 -3.52
CA VAL A 345 27.73 3.23 -3.36
C VAL A 345 28.54 2.70 -2.18
N VAL A 346 29.68 3.31 -1.88
CA VAL A 346 30.50 2.96 -0.72
C VAL A 346 29.70 3.09 0.58
N ASP A 347 28.86 4.12 0.68
CA ASP A 347 28.00 4.31 1.84
C ASP A 347 26.91 3.24 1.93
N ASP A 348 26.31 2.87 0.79
CA ASP A 348 25.33 1.77 0.73
C ASP A 348 25.95 0.42 1.13
N VAL A 349 27.19 0.15 0.69
CA VAL A 349 27.91 -1.09 1.04
C VAL A 349 28.23 -1.15 2.53
N ARG A 350 28.55 -0.01 3.17
CA ARG A 350 28.76 0.05 4.63
C ARG A 350 27.50 -0.26 5.40
N HIS A 351 26.34 0.12 4.91
CA HIS A 351 25.09 -0.13 5.62
C HIS A 351 24.43 -1.46 5.22
N ALA A 352 24.90 -2.11 4.15
CA ALA A 352 24.32 -3.35 3.67
C ALA A 352 24.40 -4.46 4.73
N SER A 353 23.40 -5.34 4.74
CA SER A 353 23.45 -6.55 5.56
C SER A 353 23.35 -7.81 4.73
N ILE A 354 24.35 -8.68 4.88
CA ILE A 354 24.47 -9.94 4.14
C ILE A 354 24.64 -11.07 5.14
N ARG A 355 23.71 -12.03 5.11
CA ARG A 355 23.73 -13.18 6.02
C ARG A 355 25.07 -13.91 5.94
N GLY A 356 25.73 -14.08 7.09
CA GLY A 356 27.01 -14.77 7.20
C GLY A 356 28.25 -13.92 6.86
N VAL A 357 28.10 -12.62 6.59
CA VAL A 357 29.20 -11.67 6.39
C VAL A 357 29.31 -10.75 7.60
N GLN A 358 30.51 -10.55 8.12
CA GLN A 358 30.73 -9.62 9.23
C GLN A 358 30.72 -8.17 8.73
N GLN A 359 30.19 -7.26 9.54
CA GLN A 359 30.15 -5.83 9.25
C GLN A 359 31.54 -5.26 8.93
N SER A 360 32.58 -5.71 9.65
CA SER A 360 33.98 -5.35 9.37
C SER A 360 34.46 -5.72 7.96
N THR A 361 33.93 -6.80 7.39
CA THR A 361 34.25 -7.20 6.01
C THR A 361 33.61 -6.26 5.00
N LEU A 362 32.41 -5.75 5.30
CA LEU A 362 31.72 -4.77 4.44
C LEU A 362 32.40 -3.40 4.54
N ASP A 363 32.84 -3.00 5.72
CA ASP A 363 33.66 -1.80 5.92
C ASP A 363 35.00 -1.90 5.17
N ASP A 364 35.69 -3.04 5.23
CA ASP A 364 36.94 -3.28 4.49
C ASP A 364 36.74 -3.25 2.97
N ILE A 365 35.60 -3.76 2.48
CA ILE A 365 35.21 -3.70 1.07
C ILE A 365 34.96 -2.25 0.67
N ALA A 366 34.19 -1.50 1.45
CA ALA A 366 33.90 -0.08 1.25
C ALA A 366 35.18 0.77 1.19
N ASP A 367 36.16 0.52 2.07
CA ASP A 367 37.47 1.21 2.04
C ASP A 367 38.31 0.85 0.81
N GLN A 368 38.25 -0.40 0.36
CA GLN A 368 38.94 -0.81 -0.87
C GLN A 368 38.28 -0.22 -2.12
N MET A 369 36.95 -0.06 -2.15
CA MET A 369 36.24 0.62 -3.24
C MET A 369 36.67 2.09 -3.37
N ARG A 370 36.82 2.82 -2.25
CA ARG A 370 37.41 4.18 -2.26
C ARG A 370 38.86 4.21 -2.74
N THR A 371 39.62 3.16 -2.46
CA THR A 371 40.99 3.05 -2.97
C THR A 371 41.03 2.82 -4.49
N VAL A 372 40.04 2.12 -5.05
CA VAL A 372 39.89 1.91 -6.50
C VAL A 372 39.49 3.20 -7.21
N SER A 373 38.61 4.01 -6.62
CA SER A 373 38.28 5.34 -7.18
C SER A 373 39.46 6.30 -7.11
N GLY A 374 40.18 6.36 -5.98
CA GLY A 374 41.32 7.26 -5.78
C GLY A 374 42.46 7.06 -6.79
N ARG A 375 42.74 5.82 -7.20
CA ARG A 375 43.79 5.52 -8.21
C ARG A 375 43.47 6.02 -9.61
N ARG A 376 42.21 6.34 -9.92
CA ARG A 376 41.76 6.76 -11.26
C ARG A 376 41.68 8.27 -11.41
N THR A 377 41.59 9.00 -10.29
CA THR A 377 41.70 10.47 -10.23
C THR A 377 43.15 10.99 -10.32
N ASP A 378 44.16 10.11 -10.16
CA ASP A 378 45.59 10.45 -10.22
C ASP A 378 46.22 10.35 -11.63
N PHE A 379 45.43 10.10 -12.68
CA PHE A 379 45.90 9.94 -14.07
C PHE A 379 45.39 11.03 -15.02
#